data_AF-A0A2L2YM77-F1
#
_entry.id   AF-A0A2L2YM77-F1
#
_cell.length_a   1.000
_cell.length_b   1.000
_cell.length_c   1.000
_cell.angle_alpha   90.00
_cell.angle_beta   90.00
_cell.angle_gamma   90.00
#
_symmetry.space_group_name_H-M   'P 1'
#
loop_
_entity.id
_entity.type
_entity.pdbx_description
1 polymer ?
#
loop_
_entity_poly.entity_id
_entity_poly.type
_entity_poly.pdbx_seq_one_letter_code
_entity_poly.pdbx_strand_id
1 'polypeptide(L)'
;NDYIPLIIRKDISRLEEQGAIKRPDFMNHVKNFYNNCLEYLEEWTVQFEDVKNFHWVTLKKKILWEYVEISFEYISNHFPKNNICENDLFDEVSLVKRYVTDEKIKCWLSANVETDKKWTELFLHFKQNNIPYQNILKIVEFALSLPGTCSNRTCFF
;
A
#
# COMPACT_ATOMS: atom_id res chain seq x y z
N ASN A 1 -29.37 2.71 3.99
CA ASN A 1 -29.73 2.41 2.59
C ASN A 1 -30.56 1.13 2.59
N ASP A 2 -31.87 1.19 2.29
CA ASP A 2 -32.77 0.02 2.32
C ASP A 2 -33.08 -0.47 0.89
N TYR A 3 -32.06 -0.47 0.04
CA TYR A 3 -32.23 -0.87 -1.35
C TYR A 3 -32.34 -2.39 -1.46
N ILE A 4 -33.46 -2.85 -2.04
CA ILE A 4 -33.68 -4.26 -2.41
C ILE A 4 -33.86 -4.31 -3.93
N PRO A 5 -33.01 -5.06 -4.66
CA PRO A 5 -33.17 -5.29 -6.09
C PRO A 5 -34.57 -5.81 -6.44
N LEU A 6 -35.13 -5.35 -7.56
CA LEU A 6 -36.49 -5.69 -8.01
C LEU A 6 -36.72 -7.20 -8.16
N ILE A 7 -35.67 -7.95 -8.50
CA ILE A 7 -35.72 -9.41 -8.67
C ILE A 7 -36.00 -10.09 -7.31
N ILE A 8 -35.22 -9.73 -6.28
CA ILE A 8 -35.34 -10.31 -4.93
C ILE A 8 -36.62 -9.84 -4.23
N ARG A 9 -37.11 -8.64 -4.56
CA ARG A 9 -38.36 -8.10 -3.99
C ARG A 9 -39.58 -8.99 -4.28
N LYS A 10 -39.66 -9.59 -5.48
CA LYS A 10 -40.75 -10.50 -5.84
C LYS A 10 -40.73 -11.78 -5.02
N ASP A 11 -39.54 -12.32 -4.77
CA ASP A 11 -39.36 -13.52 -3.95
C ASP A 11 -39.64 -13.27 -2.47
N ILE A 12 -39.20 -12.13 -1.92
CA ILE A 12 -39.49 -11.74 -0.54
C ILE A 12 -41.00 -11.57 -0.32
N SER A 13 -41.71 -10.88 -1.22
CA SER A 13 -43.16 -10.71 -1.12
C SER A 13 -43.90 -12.04 -1.13
N ARG A 14 -43.51 -12.97 -2.01
CA ARG A 14 -44.07 -14.32 -2.06
C ARG A 14 -43.83 -15.12 -0.76
N LEU A 15 -42.63 -15.02 -0.19
CA LEU A 15 -42.26 -15.74 1.03
C LEU A 15 -42.88 -15.14 2.30
N GLU A 16 -43.16 -13.83 2.29
CA GLU A 16 -43.88 -13.10 3.33
C GLU A 16 -45.38 -13.46 3.32
N GLU A 17 -46.00 -13.53 2.13
CA GLU A 17 -47.39 -14.01 1.96
C GLU A 17 -47.58 -15.47 2.42
N GLN A 18 -46.53 -16.29 2.30
CA GLN A 18 -46.52 -17.68 2.77
C GLN A 18 -46.24 -17.81 4.28
N GLY A 19 -45.99 -16.69 4.98
CA GLY A 19 -45.67 -16.68 6.42
C GLY A 19 -44.31 -17.27 6.78
N ALA A 20 -43.47 -17.61 5.80
CA ALA A 20 -42.19 -18.27 6.00
C ALA A 20 -41.11 -17.30 6.51
N ILE A 21 -41.25 -16.00 6.22
CA ILE A 21 -40.25 -14.98 6.57
C ILE A 21 -40.95 -13.68 6.91
N LYS A 22 -40.41 -12.93 7.88
CA LYS A 22 -40.79 -11.53 8.10
C LYS A 22 -39.78 -10.63 7.41
N ARG A 23 -40.25 -9.69 6.59
CA ARG A 23 -39.37 -8.77 5.86
C ARG A 23 -38.41 -7.95 6.75
N PRO A 24 -38.80 -7.49 7.97
CA PRO A 24 -37.86 -6.84 8.88
C PRO A 24 -36.69 -7.74 9.30
N ASP A 25 -36.96 -9.02 9.57
CA ASP A 25 -35.95 -9.98 9.99
C ASP A 25 -34.95 -10.28 8.87
N PHE A 26 -35.45 -10.43 7.64
CA PHE A 26 -34.61 -10.56 6.45
C PHE A 26 -33.73 -9.32 6.24
N MET A 27 -34.30 -8.12 6.33
CA MET A 27 -33.54 -6.88 6.17
C MET A 27 -32.48 -6.70 7.27
N ASN A 28 -32.78 -7.13 8.50
CA ASN A 28 -31.80 -7.16 9.58
C ASN A 28 -30.65 -8.13 9.27
N HIS A 29 -30.97 -9.31 8.73
CA HIS A 29 -29.95 -10.30 8.34
C HIS A 29 -29.05 -9.79 7.21
N VAL A 30 -29.63 -9.12 6.20
CA VAL A 30 -28.87 -8.49 5.11
C VAL A 30 -27.98 -7.37 5.64
N LYS A 31 -28.50 -6.51 6.51
CA LYS A 31 -27.69 -5.44 7.15
C LYS A 31 -26.53 -6.03 7.94
N ASN A 32 -26.78 -7.05 8.76
CA ASN A 32 -25.74 -7.71 9.54
C ASN A 32 -24.70 -8.39 8.65
N PHE A 33 -25.12 -9.04 7.55
CA PHE A 33 -24.17 -9.60 6.59
C PHE A 33 -23.24 -8.55 6.01
N TYR A 34 -23.78 -7.42 5.53
CA TYR A 34 -22.96 -6.33 5.00
C TYR A 34 -22.07 -5.70 6.05
N ASN A 35 -22.57 -5.50 7.28
CA ASN A 35 -21.76 -5.00 8.39
C ASN A 35 -20.61 -5.95 8.71
N ASN A 36 -20.86 -7.25 8.82
CA ASN A 36 -19.82 -8.25 9.05
C ASN A 36 -18.79 -8.27 7.92
N CYS A 37 -19.22 -8.12 6.66
CA CYS A 37 -18.29 -8.00 5.54
C CYS A 37 -17.45 -6.71 5.63
N LEU A 38 -18.04 -5.59 6.05
CA LEU A 38 -17.32 -4.34 6.25
C LEU A 38 -16.31 -4.46 7.39
N GLU A 39 -16.72 -4.98 8.54
CA GLU A 39 -15.85 -5.24 9.70
C GLU A 39 -14.69 -6.17 9.31
N TYR A 40 -14.97 -7.26 8.60
CA TYR A 40 -13.94 -8.15 8.09
C TYR A 40 -12.97 -7.45 7.14
N LEU A 41 -13.48 -6.64 6.20
CA LEU A 41 -12.62 -5.87 5.30
C LEU A 41 -11.79 -4.84 6.06
N GLU A 42 -12.36 -4.18 7.07
CA GLU A 42 -11.63 -3.24 7.94
C GLU A 42 -10.50 -3.95 8.67
N GLU A 43 -10.77 -5.06 9.36
CA GLU A 43 -9.74 -5.89 10.03
C GLU A 43 -8.66 -6.35 9.04
N TRP A 44 -9.05 -6.74 7.83
CA TRP A 44 -8.10 -7.11 6.77
C TRP A 44 -7.29 -5.94 6.24
N THR A 45 -7.79 -4.70 6.32
CA THR A 45 -7.07 -3.51 5.86
C THR A 45 -6.10 -2.94 6.88
N VAL A 46 -6.28 -3.22 8.18
CA VAL A 46 -5.39 -2.74 9.27
C VAL A 46 -3.93 -3.13 9.01
N GLN A 47 -3.70 -4.37 8.59
CA GLN A 47 -2.37 -4.89 8.22
C GLN A 47 -1.71 -4.19 7.02
N PHE A 48 -2.45 -3.36 6.27
CA PHE A 48 -1.91 -2.52 5.20
C PHE A 48 -1.70 -1.05 5.61
N GLU A 49 -2.08 -0.65 6.83
CA GLU A 49 -1.79 0.71 7.30
C GLU A 49 -0.29 0.96 7.41
N ASP A 50 0.45 -0.04 7.88
CA ASP A 50 1.90 0.01 7.99
C ASP A 50 2.59 0.11 6.62
N VAL A 51 1.94 -0.39 5.56
CA VAL A 51 2.42 -0.28 4.17
C VAL A 51 2.39 1.17 3.69
N LYS A 52 1.51 2.02 4.26
CA LYS A 52 1.45 3.46 3.93
C LYS A 52 2.77 4.16 4.26
N ASN A 53 3.49 3.70 5.29
CA ASN A 53 4.78 4.25 5.68
C ASN A 53 5.79 4.19 4.53
N PHE A 54 5.71 3.16 3.67
CA PHE A 54 6.61 2.91 2.55
C PHE A 54 6.16 3.53 1.22
N HIS A 55 5.09 4.31 1.20
CA HIS A 55 4.53 4.85 -0.06
C HIS A 55 5.54 5.71 -0.85
N TRP A 56 6.48 6.37 -0.17
CA TRP A 56 7.53 7.18 -0.79
C TRP A 56 8.44 6.37 -1.73
N VAL A 57 8.55 5.06 -1.52
CA VAL A 57 9.31 4.13 -2.40
C VAL A 57 8.75 4.12 -3.82
N THR A 58 7.50 4.54 -4.05
CA THR A 58 6.92 4.59 -5.41
C THR A 58 7.55 5.65 -6.32
N LEU A 59 8.28 6.63 -5.74
CA LEU A 59 8.90 7.77 -6.44
C LEU A 59 7.91 8.54 -7.32
N LYS A 60 6.64 8.62 -6.90
CA LYS A 60 5.59 9.41 -7.58
C LYS A 60 5.64 10.90 -7.23
N LYS A 61 6.27 11.22 -6.10
CA LYS A 61 6.46 12.57 -5.58
C LYS A 61 7.88 12.70 -5.04
N LYS A 62 8.32 13.92 -4.83
CA LYS A 62 9.58 14.22 -4.17
C LYS A 62 9.61 13.55 -2.79
N ILE A 63 10.74 12.91 -2.47
CA ILE A 63 10.95 12.26 -1.18
C ILE A 63 11.12 13.35 -0.12
N LEU A 64 10.44 13.20 1.02
CA LEU A 64 10.68 13.98 2.23
C LEU A 64 11.35 13.10 3.28
N TRP A 65 12.17 13.69 4.14
CA TRP A 65 12.87 12.93 5.19
C TRP A 65 11.87 12.30 6.17
N GLU A 66 10.85 13.07 6.58
CA GLU A 66 9.79 12.64 7.50
C GLU A 66 9.18 11.28 7.12
N TYR A 67 8.94 11.02 5.83
CA TYR A 67 8.40 9.73 5.39
C TYR A 67 9.40 8.57 5.50
N VAL A 68 10.69 8.85 5.27
CA VAL A 68 11.76 7.85 5.40
C VAL A 68 12.02 7.55 6.87
N GLU A 69 11.99 8.58 7.72
CA GLU A 69 12.14 8.48 9.17
C GLU A 69 11.06 7.58 9.78
N ILE A 70 9.78 7.79 9.45
CA ILE A 70 8.67 6.93 9.87
C ILE A 70 8.89 5.47 9.43
N SER A 71 9.36 5.27 8.19
CA SER A 71 9.67 3.91 7.68
C SER A 71 10.82 3.25 8.42
N PHE A 72 11.87 4.03 8.74
CA PHE A 72 13.03 3.57 9.46
C PHE A 72 12.69 3.23 10.92
N GLU A 73 11.89 4.05 11.58
CA GLU A 73 11.38 3.80 12.93
C GLU A 73 10.55 2.51 12.96
N TYR A 74 9.65 2.33 12.00
CA TYR A 74 8.88 1.09 11.85
C TYR A 74 9.79 -0.15 11.69
N ILE A 75 10.77 -0.10 10.78
CA ILE A 75 11.71 -1.22 10.59
C ILE A 75 12.54 -1.46 11.86
N SER A 76 12.92 -0.42 12.58
CA SER A 76 13.73 -0.54 13.80
C SER A 76 12.94 -1.14 14.97
N ASN A 77 11.67 -0.79 15.10
CA ASN A 77 10.79 -1.33 16.12
C ASN A 77 10.43 -2.80 15.88
N HIS A 78 10.16 -3.18 14.62
CA HIS A 78 9.77 -4.56 14.26
C HIS A 78 10.97 -5.48 13.98
N PHE A 79 12.09 -4.92 13.53
CA PHE A 79 13.31 -5.65 13.15
C PHE A 79 14.56 -4.99 13.75
N PRO A 80 14.81 -5.12 15.06
CA PRO A 80 15.92 -4.46 15.75
C PRO A 80 17.33 -4.90 15.29
N LYS A 81 17.44 -5.93 14.45
CA LYS A 81 18.70 -6.42 13.86
C LYS A 81 18.93 -5.93 12.41
N ASN A 82 18.27 -4.84 11.99
CA ASN A 82 18.32 -4.33 10.61
C ASN A 82 19.70 -3.75 10.19
N ASN A 83 20.58 -3.41 11.14
CA ASN A 83 21.90 -2.79 10.90
C ASN A 83 21.81 -1.59 9.94
N ILE A 84 20.78 -0.76 10.06
CA ILE A 84 20.64 0.50 9.31
C ILE A 84 21.16 1.63 10.19
N CYS A 85 22.08 2.44 9.65
CA CYS A 85 22.60 3.63 10.32
C CYS A 85 21.78 4.85 9.90
N GLU A 86 21.17 5.56 10.85
CA GLU A 86 20.31 6.72 10.57
C GLU A 86 21.07 7.87 9.89
N ASN A 87 22.27 8.21 10.37
CA ASN A 87 23.08 9.29 9.80
C ASN A 87 23.44 8.99 8.34
N ASP A 88 23.90 7.78 8.06
CA ASP A 88 24.24 7.36 6.70
C ASP A 88 22.98 7.33 5.82
N LEU A 89 21.84 6.87 6.36
CA LEU A 89 20.57 6.87 5.66
C LEU A 89 20.12 8.31 5.29
N PHE A 90 20.30 9.28 6.18
CA PHE A 90 19.99 10.68 5.91
C PHE A 90 20.80 11.24 4.74
N ASP A 91 22.10 10.96 4.73
CA ASP A 91 23.00 11.36 3.65
C ASP A 91 22.61 10.69 2.32
N GLU A 92 22.37 9.37 2.34
CA GLU A 92 21.91 8.60 1.17
C GLU A 92 20.59 9.16 0.62
N VAL A 93 19.61 9.45 1.47
CA VAL A 93 18.32 10.03 1.07
C VAL A 93 18.49 11.44 0.49
N SER A 94 19.40 12.24 1.03
CA SER A 94 19.71 13.57 0.50
C SER A 94 20.30 13.49 -0.91
N LEU A 95 21.13 12.49 -1.19
CA LEU A 95 21.66 12.21 -2.53
C LEU A 95 20.55 11.73 -3.47
N VAL A 96 19.65 10.86 -3.01
CA VAL A 96 18.50 10.41 -3.79
C VAL A 96 17.58 11.59 -4.14
N LYS A 97 17.28 12.48 -3.19
CA LYS A 97 16.50 13.71 -3.45
C LYS A 97 17.15 14.59 -4.51
N ARG A 98 18.48 14.62 -4.59
CA ARG A 98 19.22 15.39 -5.59
C ARG A 98 19.16 14.76 -6.99
N TYR A 99 19.10 13.43 -7.07
CA TYR A 99 18.94 12.70 -8.32
C TYR A 99 17.49 12.70 -8.83
N VAL A 100 16.52 12.51 -7.93
CA VAL A 100 15.09 12.43 -8.22
C VAL A 100 14.49 13.84 -8.26
N THR A 101 14.74 14.54 -9.36
CA THR A 101 14.15 15.87 -9.62
C THR A 101 12.69 15.76 -10.07
N ASP A 102 11.92 16.84 -9.94
CA ASP A 102 10.51 16.88 -10.38
C ASP A 102 10.38 16.62 -11.89
N GLU A 103 11.35 17.06 -12.69
CA GLU A 103 11.45 16.77 -14.12
C GLU A 103 11.59 15.27 -14.37
N LYS A 104 12.47 14.61 -13.61
CA LYS A 104 12.71 13.17 -13.74
C LYS A 104 11.48 12.35 -13.33
N ILE A 105 10.80 12.77 -12.26
CA ILE A 105 9.52 12.18 -11.86
C ILE A 105 8.49 12.33 -13.00
N LYS A 106 8.36 13.51 -13.61
CA LYS A 106 7.46 13.73 -14.75
C LYS A 106 7.79 12.82 -15.94
N CYS A 107 9.07 12.68 -16.29
CA CYS A 107 9.52 11.78 -17.35
C CYS A 107 9.16 10.32 -17.06
N TRP A 108 9.37 9.85 -15.83
CA TRP A 108 8.99 8.50 -15.43
C TRP A 108 7.48 8.29 -15.41
N LEU A 109 6.71 9.31 -15.04
CA LEU A 109 5.24 9.27 -15.08
C LEU A 109 4.74 9.22 -16.54
N SER A 110 5.28 10.03 -17.44
CA SER A 110 4.88 10.02 -18.85
C SER A 110 5.24 8.73 -19.57
N ALA A 111 6.38 8.12 -19.21
CA ALA A 111 6.82 6.84 -19.77
C ALA A 111 6.25 5.62 -19.04
N ASN A 112 5.39 5.81 -18.03
CA ASN A 112 4.80 4.77 -17.19
C ASN A 112 5.84 3.76 -16.66
N VAL A 113 6.99 4.26 -16.18
CA VAL A 113 8.08 3.42 -15.70
C VAL A 113 7.69 2.78 -14.36
N GLU A 114 7.90 1.47 -14.26
CA GLU A 114 7.65 0.69 -13.05
C GLU A 114 8.61 1.07 -11.92
N THR A 115 8.15 0.98 -10.67
CA THR A 115 8.91 1.44 -9.50
C THR A 115 10.25 0.71 -9.33
N ASP A 116 10.31 -0.58 -9.60
CA ASP A 116 11.54 -1.39 -9.55
C ASP A 116 12.57 -0.91 -10.59
N LYS A 117 12.13 -0.55 -11.80
CA LYS A 117 13.01 0.02 -12.84
C LYS A 117 13.60 1.38 -12.45
N LYS A 118 12.80 2.25 -11.78
CA LYS A 118 13.30 3.55 -11.30
C LYS A 118 14.42 3.38 -10.27
N TRP A 119 14.23 2.48 -9.30
CA TRP A 119 15.26 2.20 -8.29
C TRP A 119 16.48 1.51 -8.88
N THR A 120 16.29 0.60 -9.84
CA THR A 120 17.39 -0.05 -10.56
C THR A 120 18.25 0.99 -11.29
N GLU A 121 17.63 1.94 -11.99
CA GLU A 121 18.32 3.04 -12.67
C GLU A 121 19.12 3.89 -11.67
N LEU A 122 18.50 4.23 -10.53
CA LEU A 122 19.14 5.03 -9.47
C LEU A 122 20.34 4.30 -8.87
N PHE A 123 20.18 3.03 -8.47
CA PHE A 123 21.26 2.27 -7.84
C PHE A 123 22.39 1.99 -8.82
N LEU A 124 22.10 1.81 -10.11
CA LEU A 124 23.13 1.71 -11.14
C LEU A 124 23.94 3.01 -11.23
N HIS A 125 23.28 4.17 -11.23
CA HIS A 125 23.95 5.47 -11.21
C HIS A 125 24.82 5.64 -9.94
N PHE A 126 24.31 5.27 -8.77
CA PHE A 126 25.05 5.40 -7.51
C PHE A 126 26.27 4.48 -7.48
N LYS A 127 26.11 3.24 -7.97
CA LYS A 127 27.20 2.29 -8.12
C LYS A 127 28.28 2.78 -9.09
N GLN A 128 27.90 3.37 -10.22
CA GLN A 128 28.85 3.90 -11.20
C GLN A 128 29.64 5.11 -10.66
N ASN A 129 29.03 5.90 -9.80
CA ASN A 129 29.64 7.10 -9.21
C ASN A 129 30.26 6.85 -7.82
N ASN A 130 30.35 5.60 -7.36
CA ASN A 130 30.85 5.23 -6.02
C ASN A 130 30.14 5.97 -4.87
N ILE A 131 28.84 6.19 -5.01
CA ILE A 131 28.00 6.82 -3.99
C ILE A 131 27.47 5.71 -3.07
N PRO A 132 27.47 5.88 -1.73
CA PRO A 132 26.84 4.92 -0.81
C PRO A 132 25.32 4.87 -1.00
N TYR A 133 24.72 3.68 -0.85
CA TYR A 133 23.27 3.45 -0.98
C TYR A 133 22.77 2.23 -0.18
N GLN A 134 23.58 1.71 0.74
CA GLN A 134 23.34 0.40 1.36
C GLN A 134 22.16 0.45 2.34
N ASN A 135 21.99 1.57 3.04
CA ASN A 135 20.93 1.74 4.03
C ASN A 135 19.57 1.90 3.35
N ILE A 136 19.49 2.78 2.34
CA ILE A 136 18.25 3.00 1.59
C ILE A 136 17.87 1.77 0.76
N LEU A 137 18.84 1.00 0.25
CA LEU A 137 18.59 -0.25 -0.46
C LEU A 137 17.80 -1.24 0.42
N LYS A 138 18.22 -1.45 1.67
CA LYS A 138 17.52 -2.36 2.59
C LYS A 138 16.06 -1.97 2.79
N ILE A 139 15.78 -0.67 2.93
CA ILE A 139 14.41 -0.17 3.12
C ILE A 139 13.59 -0.36 1.84
N VAL A 140 14.17 -0.09 0.68
CA VAL A 140 13.52 -0.27 -0.63
C VAL A 140 13.24 -1.76 -0.90
N GLU A 141 14.20 -2.65 -0.63
CA GLU A 141 14.02 -4.10 -0.76
C GLU A 141 12.93 -4.61 0.17
N PHE A 142 12.93 -4.18 1.43
CA PHE A 142 11.87 -4.49 2.38
C PHE A 142 10.51 -4.03 1.84
N ALA A 143 10.40 -2.77 1.43
CA ALA A 143 9.16 -2.21 0.92
C ALA A 143 8.66 -2.95 -0.33
N LEU A 144 9.53 -3.28 -1.28
CA LEU A 144 9.17 -4.01 -2.51
C LEU A 144 8.88 -5.50 -2.28
N SER A 145 9.24 -6.04 -1.11
CA SER A 145 8.85 -7.40 -0.71
C SER A 145 7.43 -7.46 -0.13
N LEU A 146 6.82 -6.32 0.23
CA LEU A 146 5.48 -6.27 0.79
C LEU A 146 4.43 -6.49 -0.32
N PRO A 147 3.46 -7.42 -0.12
CA PRO A 147 2.45 -7.73 -1.14
C PRO A 147 1.54 -6.54 -1.52
N GLY A 148 1.51 -5.47 -0.71
CA GLY A 148 0.72 -4.26 -0.98
C GLY A 148 1.42 -3.16 -1.81
N THR A 149 2.75 -3.14 -1.90
CA THR A 149 3.48 -2.11 -2.69
C THR A 149 3.66 -2.52 -4.15
N CYS A 150 3.47 -3.82 -4.44
CA CYS A 150 3.54 -4.43 -5.76
C CYS A 150 2.17 -4.63 -6.41
N SER A 151 1.23 -3.67 -6.34
CA SER A 151 -0.07 -3.78 -7.04
C SER A 151 0.01 -3.90 -8.58
N ASN A 152 1.21 -3.97 -9.17
CA ASN A 152 1.43 -4.33 -10.58
C ASN A 152 1.92 -5.78 -10.79
N ARG A 153 2.13 -6.57 -9.74
CA ARG A 153 2.34 -8.03 -9.87
C ARG A 153 1.11 -8.73 -9.31
N THR A 154 0.37 -9.36 -10.22
CA THR A 154 -0.55 -10.44 -9.94
C THR A 154 0.15 -11.52 -9.11
N CYS A 155 0.08 -11.41 -7.79
CA CYS A 155 0.32 -12.53 -6.89
C CYS A 155 -1.04 -13.09 -6.50
N PHE A 156 -1.52 -14.06 -7.28
CA PHE A 156 -2.47 -15.04 -6.81
C PHE A 156 -1.74 -15.91 -5.78
N PHE A 157 -2.28 -15.99 -4.57
CA PHE A 157 -2.19 -17.21 -3.77
C PHE A 157 -3.45 -18.03 -4.05
#